data_AF-A0A412BKD9-F1
#
_entry.id   AF-A0A412BKD9-F1
#
_cell.length_a   1.000
_cell.length_b   1.000
_cell.length_c   1.000
_cell.angle_alpha   90.00
_cell.angle_beta   90.00
_cell.angle_gamma   90.00
#
_symmetry.space_group_name_H-M   'P 1'
#
loop_
_entity.id
_entity.type
_entity.pdbx_description
1 polymer ?
#
loop_
_entity_poly.entity_id
_entity_poly.type
_entity_poly.pdbx_seq_one_letter_code
_entity_poly.pdbx_strand_id
1 'polypeptide(L)'
;MRKRILFIIMVLLMVIVTSCGANTKQDDKKENYTYADLNDEQKKIIDNVYDKYSDWDYITDSGQELPVTKIKFIYEDSTLVFLAFHAFPGTNGGGSSSVYEVDALTGSVRGHTYDFLNERERNFKRAIGVEAYTGFDYDVNASSDEQKDVLANSYLKLMEE
;
A
#
# COMPACT_ATOMS: atom_id res chain seq x y z
N MET A 1 -41.57 -12.92 18.83
CA MET A 1 -40.87 -14.11 19.38
C MET A 1 -39.39 -13.78 19.58
N ARG A 2 -38.70 -14.39 20.57
CA ARG A 2 -37.23 -14.43 20.83
C ARG A 2 -36.45 -13.10 20.62
N LYS A 3 -35.99 -12.39 21.67
CA LYS A 3 -34.76 -12.67 22.46
C LYS A 3 -33.57 -12.98 21.53
N ARG A 4 -32.69 -12.03 21.19
CA ARG A 4 -31.49 -11.56 21.94
C ARG A 4 -30.83 -10.43 21.09
N ILE A 5 -29.99 -9.51 21.58
CA ILE A 5 -29.49 -9.16 22.93
C ILE A 5 -29.07 -7.66 22.93
N LEU A 6 -28.53 -7.13 24.03
CA LEU A 6 -27.72 -5.90 24.08
C LEU A 6 -26.25 -6.25 24.38
N PHE A 7 -25.32 -5.33 24.12
CA PHE A 7 -24.38 -4.68 25.07
C PHE A 7 -23.38 -3.90 24.19
N ILE A 8 -23.34 -2.55 24.20
CA ILE A 8 -22.72 -1.67 25.23
C ILE A 8 -21.19 -1.93 25.22
N ILE A 9 -20.31 -0.95 24.98
CA ILE A 9 -20.09 0.24 25.82
C ILE A 9 -19.82 1.52 25.00
N MET A 10 -20.62 2.55 25.29
CA MET A 10 -20.28 3.97 25.19
C MET A 10 -19.47 4.34 26.45
N VAL A 11 -18.20 4.77 26.32
CA VAL A 11 -17.50 5.44 27.44
C VAL A 11 -17.55 6.95 27.21
N LEU A 12 -18.54 7.58 27.84
CA LEU A 12 -18.50 9.00 28.15
C LEU A 12 -17.96 9.13 29.56
N LEU A 13 -16.86 9.87 29.77
CA LEU A 13 -16.61 10.56 31.05
C LEU A 13 -15.54 11.63 30.87
N MET A 14 -15.93 12.88 31.15
CA MET A 14 -14.99 13.97 31.37
C MET A 14 -14.08 13.65 32.55
N VAL A 15 -12.78 13.89 32.38
CA VAL A 15 -11.89 14.20 33.50
C VAL A 15 -11.18 15.51 33.16
N ILE A 16 -11.68 16.61 33.72
CA ILE A 16 -10.95 17.89 33.74
C ILE A 16 -9.91 17.77 34.85
N VAL A 17 -8.64 17.62 34.49
CA VAL A 17 -7.52 17.87 35.41
C VAL A 17 -6.78 19.09 34.91
N THR A 18 -6.77 20.16 35.71
CA THR A 18 -5.84 21.27 35.51
C THR A 18 -4.44 20.82 35.92
N SER A 19 -3.54 20.61 34.97
CA SER A 19 -2.10 20.61 35.20
C SER A 19 -1.43 21.72 34.39
N CYS A 20 -0.63 22.52 35.09
CA CYS A 20 0.22 23.52 34.45
C CYS A 20 1.56 22.87 34.08
N GLY A 21 2.06 23.14 32.88
CA GLY A 21 3.47 22.90 32.54
C GLY A 21 3.82 21.51 31.99
N ALA A 22 3.67 21.35 30.69
CA ALA A 22 4.74 20.83 29.83
C ALA A 22 4.42 21.20 28.38
N ASN A 23 5.33 21.90 27.70
CA ASN A 23 5.32 21.92 26.24
C ASN A 23 5.84 20.55 25.78
N THR A 24 4.98 19.53 25.79
CA THR A 24 5.24 18.32 25.02
C THR A 24 5.35 18.77 23.58
N LYS A 25 6.55 18.65 23.03
CA LYS A 25 6.81 18.90 21.62
C LYS A 25 5.76 18.13 20.83
N GLN A 26 5.14 18.81 19.88
CA GLN A 26 4.43 18.15 18.80
C GLN A 26 5.46 17.23 18.14
N ASP A 27 5.37 15.92 18.41
CA ASP A 27 6.32 14.97 17.85
C ASP A 27 6.23 15.05 16.33
N ASP A 28 7.38 15.29 15.71
CA ASP A 28 7.46 15.54 14.28
C ASP A 28 6.93 14.32 13.52
N LYS A 29 6.13 14.61 12.50
CA LYS A 29 5.48 13.64 11.60
C LYS A 29 6.50 12.56 11.21
N LYS A 30 6.23 11.29 11.57
CA LYS A 30 7.12 10.16 11.23
C LYS A 30 7.40 10.18 9.73
N GLU A 31 8.62 10.54 9.33
CA GLU A 31 8.88 10.85 7.91
C GLU A 31 8.71 9.61 7.03
N ASN A 32 8.95 8.41 7.57
CA ASN A 32 8.59 7.12 7.00
C ASN A 32 8.14 6.13 8.09
N TYR A 33 7.20 5.25 7.75
CA TYR A 33 6.81 4.10 8.59
C TYR A 33 7.61 2.85 8.23
N THR A 34 7.66 1.88 9.15
CA THR A 34 8.30 0.57 8.93
C THR A 34 7.31 -0.57 9.18
N TYR A 35 7.64 -1.78 8.76
CA TYR A 35 6.85 -2.99 9.02
C TYR A 35 6.70 -3.26 10.53
N ALA A 36 7.68 -2.82 11.34
CA ALA A 36 7.59 -2.91 12.80
C ALA A 36 6.39 -2.12 13.38
N ASP A 37 6.01 -1.00 12.75
CA ASP A 37 4.94 -0.10 13.20
C ASP A 37 3.52 -0.65 12.98
N LEU A 38 3.37 -1.66 12.13
CA LEU A 38 2.09 -2.26 11.75
C LEU A 38 1.49 -3.10 12.88
N ASN A 39 0.17 -3.11 13.01
CA ASN A 39 -0.52 -4.12 13.83
C ASN A 39 -0.59 -5.49 13.10
N ASP A 40 -1.01 -6.55 13.79
CA ASP A 40 -1.00 -7.92 13.24
C ASP A 40 -1.87 -8.09 11.97
N GLU A 41 -2.98 -7.37 11.86
CA GLU A 41 -3.86 -7.42 10.67
C GLU A 41 -3.19 -6.72 9.48
N GLN A 42 -2.54 -5.58 9.72
CA GLN A 42 -1.79 -4.84 8.71
C GLN A 42 -0.52 -5.59 8.27
N LYS A 43 0.20 -6.21 9.22
CA LYS A 43 1.35 -7.08 8.92
C LYS A 43 0.95 -8.19 7.97
N LYS A 44 -0.17 -8.87 8.23
CA LYS A 44 -0.72 -9.92 7.36
C LYS A 44 -1.01 -9.43 5.92
N ILE A 45 -1.45 -8.18 5.75
CA ILE A 45 -1.62 -7.58 4.41
C ILE A 45 -0.26 -7.46 3.72
N ILE A 46 0.74 -6.87 4.39
CA ILE A 46 2.08 -6.69 3.82
C ILE A 46 2.76 -8.04 3.55
N ASP A 47 2.65 -9.01 4.46
CA ASP A 47 3.20 -10.36 4.29
C ASP A 47 2.56 -11.09 3.12
N ASN A 48 1.23 -11.01 2.92
CA ASN A 48 0.58 -11.65 1.78
C ASN A 48 0.91 -10.98 0.43
N VAL A 49 1.17 -9.66 0.40
CA VAL A 49 1.66 -8.94 -0.80
C VAL A 49 3.11 -9.31 -1.05
N TYR A 50 3.94 -9.34 0.00
CA TYR A 50 5.33 -9.75 -0.09
C TYR A 50 5.46 -11.21 -0.53
N ASP A 51 4.64 -12.14 -0.04
CA ASP A 51 4.64 -13.57 -0.43
C ASP A 51 4.29 -13.81 -1.91
N LYS A 52 3.78 -12.79 -2.62
CA LYS A 52 3.69 -12.79 -4.10
C LYS A 52 5.00 -12.44 -4.80
N TYR A 53 6.10 -12.35 -4.05
CA TYR A 53 7.45 -11.91 -4.44
C TYR A 53 7.86 -12.22 -5.89
N SER A 54 7.71 -13.47 -6.31
CA SER A 54 8.10 -13.95 -7.64
C SER A 54 7.35 -13.31 -8.80
N ASP A 55 6.16 -12.78 -8.55
CA ASP A 55 5.19 -12.39 -9.57
C ASP A 55 5.27 -10.89 -9.90
N TRP A 56 6.05 -10.11 -9.14
CA TRP A 56 6.08 -8.66 -9.27
C TRP A 56 7.46 -8.01 -9.28
N ASP A 57 8.54 -8.60 -8.73
CA ASP A 57 9.87 -7.95 -8.73
C ASP A 57 10.37 -7.56 -10.14
N TYR A 58 10.07 -8.39 -11.14
CA TYR A 58 10.38 -8.15 -12.56
C TYR A 58 9.21 -8.59 -13.45
N ILE A 59 9.03 -7.91 -14.59
CA ILE A 59 8.25 -8.44 -15.73
C ILE A 59 9.14 -8.60 -16.95
N THR A 60 8.80 -9.55 -17.83
CA THR A 60 9.41 -9.63 -19.17
C THR A 60 8.52 -8.92 -20.18
N ASP A 61 9.01 -7.84 -20.78
CA ASP A 61 8.42 -7.22 -21.97
C ASP A 61 9.41 -7.32 -23.13
N SER A 62 8.96 -7.83 -24.28
CA SER A 62 9.73 -7.84 -25.53
C SER A 62 11.13 -8.47 -25.42
N GLY A 63 11.32 -9.39 -24.46
CA GLY A 63 12.60 -10.05 -24.18
C GLY A 63 13.55 -9.29 -23.25
N GLN A 64 13.09 -8.21 -22.61
CA GLN A 64 13.82 -7.48 -21.57
C GLN A 64 13.13 -7.66 -20.21
N GLU A 65 13.94 -7.85 -19.16
CA GLU A 65 13.46 -7.84 -17.77
C GLU A 65 13.38 -6.39 -17.28
N LEU A 66 12.21 -5.99 -16.77
CA LEU A 66 11.92 -4.67 -16.26
C LEU A 66 11.74 -4.74 -14.74
N PRO A 67 12.71 -4.28 -13.94
CA PRO A 67 12.61 -4.30 -12.48
C PRO A 67 11.51 -3.36 -12.01
N VAL A 68 10.91 -3.67 -10.86
CA VAL A 68 10.14 -2.67 -10.10
C VAL A 68 11.09 -1.59 -9.60
N THR A 69 10.60 -0.37 -9.70
CA THR A 69 11.32 0.85 -9.31
C THR A 69 10.54 1.68 -8.29
N LYS A 70 9.21 1.56 -8.30
CA LYS A 70 8.32 2.18 -7.32
C LYS A 70 7.17 1.27 -6.96
N ILE A 71 6.64 1.44 -5.75
CA ILE A 71 5.39 0.81 -5.31
C ILE A 71 4.41 1.84 -4.74
N LYS A 72 3.11 1.56 -4.85
CA LYS A 72 2.04 2.35 -4.23
C LYS A 72 0.86 1.46 -3.82
N PHE A 73 0.19 1.81 -2.73
CA PHE A 73 -1.16 1.34 -2.41
C PHE A 73 -2.16 2.47 -2.64
N ILE A 74 -3.34 2.15 -3.18
CA ILE A 74 -4.48 3.09 -3.30
C ILE A 74 -5.80 2.41 -2.95
N TYR A 75 -6.85 3.19 -2.69
CA TYR A 75 -8.23 2.72 -2.69
C TYR A 75 -8.93 3.10 -4.01
N GLU A 76 -9.48 2.12 -4.72
CA GLU A 76 -10.36 2.32 -5.89
C GLU A 76 -11.71 1.63 -5.63
N ASP A 77 -12.83 2.33 -5.74
CA ASP A 77 -14.19 1.78 -5.57
C ASP A 77 -14.41 0.94 -4.28
N SER A 78 -13.69 1.26 -3.20
CA SER A 78 -13.63 0.53 -1.91
C SER A 78 -12.78 -0.76 -1.88
N THR A 79 -12.07 -1.06 -2.97
CA THR A 79 -11.04 -2.10 -3.06
C THR A 79 -9.67 -1.51 -2.74
N LEU A 80 -8.87 -2.20 -1.92
CA LEU A 80 -7.46 -1.87 -1.74
C LEU A 80 -6.67 -2.43 -2.93
N VAL A 81 -5.87 -1.60 -3.57
CA VAL A 81 -5.10 -1.96 -4.77
C VAL A 81 -3.61 -1.75 -4.49
N PHE A 82 -2.81 -2.77 -4.81
CA PHE A 82 -1.34 -2.71 -4.84
C PHE A 82 -0.86 -2.49 -6.28
N LEU A 83 0.06 -1.53 -6.45
CA LEU A 83 0.64 -1.12 -7.72
C LEU A 83 2.16 -1.27 -7.66
N ALA A 84 2.72 -2.07 -8.58
CA ALA A 84 4.15 -2.20 -8.79
C ALA A 84 4.53 -1.57 -10.15
N PHE A 85 5.46 -0.62 -10.14
CA PHE A 85 5.82 0.19 -11.31
C PHE A 85 7.19 -0.21 -11.87
N HIS A 86 7.19 -0.61 -13.13
CA HIS A 86 8.37 -1.10 -13.85
C HIS A 86 8.84 -0.05 -14.85
N ALA A 87 10.12 0.35 -14.79
CA ALA A 87 10.68 1.33 -15.72
C ALA A 87 11.38 0.65 -16.90
N PHE A 88 11.25 1.20 -18.12
CA PHE A 88 12.10 0.77 -19.24
C PHE A 88 13.52 1.30 -19.06
N PRO A 89 14.57 0.43 -19.08
CA PRO A 89 15.95 0.84 -18.93
C PRO A 89 16.35 1.99 -19.86
N GLY A 90 16.93 3.05 -19.29
CA GLY A 90 17.41 4.20 -20.05
C GLY A 90 16.33 5.18 -20.55
N THR A 91 15.07 5.03 -20.14
CA THR A 91 14.00 5.99 -20.48
C THR A 91 13.64 6.91 -19.31
N ASN A 92 13.51 8.21 -19.57
CA ASN A 92 12.97 9.16 -18.59
C ASN A 92 11.43 9.14 -18.66
N GLY A 93 10.82 8.12 -18.05
CA GLY A 93 9.37 8.08 -17.82
C GLY A 93 8.56 7.13 -18.71
N GLY A 94 9.19 6.21 -19.43
CA GLY A 94 8.51 5.06 -20.01
C GLY A 94 8.43 3.92 -18.98
N GLY A 95 7.26 3.31 -18.82
CA GLY A 95 7.12 2.16 -17.92
C GLY A 95 5.82 1.39 -18.09
N SER A 96 5.74 0.29 -17.35
CA SER A 96 4.55 -0.57 -17.19
C SER A 96 4.16 -0.64 -15.71
N SER A 97 2.96 -1.14 -15.41
CA SER A 97 2.49 -1.31 -14.05
C SER A 97 1.77 -2.64 -13.89
N SER A 98 2.22 -3.44 -12.91
CA SER A 98 1.52 -4.63 -12.45
C SER A 98 0.54 -4.24 -11.34
N VAL A 99 -0.69 -4.75 -11.40
CA VAL A 99 -1.80 -4.32 -10.55
C VAL A 99 -2.44 -5.53 -9.87
N TYR A 100 -2.67 -5.40 -8.57
CA TYR A 100 -3.19 -6.47 -7.73
C TYR A 100 -4.29 -5.94 -6.83
N GLU A 101 -5.45 -6.60 -6.86
CA GLU A 101 -6.50 -6.38 -5.86
C GLU A 101 -6.09 -7.07 -4.56
N VAL A 102 -6.22 -6.36 -3.44
CA VAL A 102 -5.91 -6.85 -2.11
C VAL A 102 -7.19 -6.82 -1.28
N ASP A 103 -7.67 -8.00 -0.87
CA ASP A 103 -8.79 -8.10 0.05
C ASP A 103 -8.36 -7.58 1.43
N ALA A 104 -8.83 -6.40 1.83
CA ALA A 104 -8.38 -5.71 3.03
C ALA A 104 -8.76 -6.42 4.36
N LEU A 105 -9.64 -7.43 4.34
CA LEU A 105 -10.05 -8.18 5.53
C LEU A 105 -9.23 -9.46 5.72
N THR A 106 -8.79 -10.07 4.62
CA THR A 106 -8.07 -11.35 4.62
C THR A 106 -6.60 -11.21 4.26
N GLY A 107 -6.23 -10.09 3.62
CA GLY A 107 -4.97 -9.84 2.93
C GLY A 107 -4.83 -10.63 1.63
N SER A 108 -5.88 -11.23 1.09
CA SER A 108 -5.77 -12.09 -0.10
C SER A 108 -5.47 -11.27 -1.36
N VAL A 109 -4.37 -11.60 -2.05
CA VAL A 109 -3.90 -10.87 -3.23
C VAL A 109 -4.31 -11.58 -4.53
N ARG A 110 -4.91 -10.83 -5.45
CA ARG A 110 -5.31 -11.28 -6.79
C ARG A 110 -4.66 -10.39 -7.85
N GLY A 111 -3.75 -10.96 -8.63
CA GLY A 111 -3.06 -10.24 -9.71
C GLY A 111 -3.89 -10.15 -10.98
N HIS A 112 -3.85 -8.99 -11.64
CA HIS A 112 -4.53 -8.73 -12.90
C HIS A 112 -3.56 -8.13 -13.94
N THR A 113 -3.13 -8.97 -14.89
CA THR A 113 -2.45 -8.50 -16.10
C THR A 113 -3.50 -8.02 -17.10
N TYR A 114 -3.78 -6.71 -17.14
CA TYR A 114 -4.79 -6.16 -18.05
C TYR A 114 -4.33 -6.18 -19.52
N ASP A 115 -4.66 -7.26 -20.23
CA ASP A 115 -4.20 -7.53 -21.60
C ASP A 115 -5.06 -6.89 -22.70
N PHE A 116 -6.33 -6.55 -22.43
CA PHE A 116 -7.21 -5.83 -23.36
C PHE A 116 -8.07 -4.80 -22.63
N LEU A 117 -7.67 -3.52 -22.72
CA LEU A 117 -8.26 -2.46 -21.92
C LEU A 117 -9.59 -1.93 -22.48
N ASN A 118 -10.65 -2.03 -21.69
CA ASN A 118 -11.86 -1.22 -21.85
C ASN A 118 -11.61 0.26 -21.51
N GLU A 119 -12.59 1.14 -21.69
CA GLU A 119 -12.38 2.58 -21.50
C GLU A 119 -12.07 2.98 -20.05
N ARG A 120 -12.70 2.32 -19.06
CA ARG A 120 -12.40 2.52 -17.64
C ARG A 120 -10.96 2.13 -17.35
N GLU A 121 -10.54 0.94 -17.77
CA GLU A 121 -9.19 0.42 -17.54
C GLU A 121 -8.11 1.26 -18.25
N ARG A 122 -8.40 1.83 -19.43
CA ARG A 122 -7.50 2.80 -20.09
C ARG A 122 -7.36 4.09 -19.30
N ASN A 123 -8.46 4.62 -18.76
CA ASN A 123 -8.43 5.85 -17.97
C ASN A 123 -7.77 5.62 -16.60
N PHE A 124 -8.00 4.46 -15.98
CA PHE A 124 -7.32 4.00 -14.78
C PHE A 124 -5.81 3.86 -14.99
N LYS A 125 -5.36 3.11 -16.02
CA LYS A 125 -3.92 3.03 -16.36
C LYS A 125 -3.30 4.40 -16.69
N ARG A 126 -4.06 5.35 -17.26
CA ARG A 126 -3.58 6.72 -17.49
C ARG A 126 -3.45 7.53 -16.20
N ALA A 127 -4.40 7.40 -15.27
CA ALA A 127 -4.30 8.02 -13.95
C ALA A 127 -3.11 7.44 -13.16
N ILE A 128 -2.99 6.11 -13.11
CA ILE A 128 -1.83 5.38 -12.56
C ILE A 128 -0.52 5.85 -13.19
N GLY A 129 -0.47 6.03 -14.51
CA GLY A 129 0.74 6.50 -15.20
C GLY A 129 1.17 7.92 -14.84
N VAL A 130 0.24 8.78 -14.41
CA VAL A 130 0.55 10.11 -13.85
C VAL A 130 0.96 9.97 -12.37
N GLU A 131 0.30 9.11 -11.61
CA GLU A 131 0.62 8.85 -10.20
C GLU A 131 1.86 7.98 -9.98
N ALA A 132 2.42 7.35 -11.02
CA ALA A 132 3.63 6.53 -10.95
C ALA A 132 4.81 7.27 -10.29
N TYR A 133 4.89 8.58 -10.48
CA TYR A 133 5.91 9.44 -9.87
C TYR A 133 5.71 9.68 -8.36
N THR A 134 4.54 9.34 -7.81
CA THR A 134 4.18 9.52 -6.39
C THR A 134 4.39 8.27 -5.53
N GLY A 135 4.70 7.12 -6.15
CA GLY A 135 5.04 5.89 -5.42
C GLY A 135 6.39 5.97 -4.70
N PHE A 136 6.56 5.14 -3.67
CA PHE A 136 7.82 5.02 -2.93
C PHE A 136 8.85 4.24 -3.74
N ASP A 137 10.11 4.68 -3.69
CA ASP A 137 11.21 3.99 -4.36
C ASP A 137 11.40 2.58 -3.81
N TYR A 138 11.59 1.62 -4.71
CA TYR A 138 11.76 0.21 -4.38
C TYR A 138 13.03 -0.33 -5.05
N ASP A 139 13.84 -1.07 -4.28
CA ASP A 139 15.03 -1.76 -4.77
C ASP A 139 14.83 -3.28 -4.65
N VAL A 140 14.77 -3.94 -5.80
CA VAL A 140 14.71 -5.39 -5.98
C VAL A 140 15.92 -6.14 -5.36
N ASN A 141 17.01 -5.42 -5.01
CA ASN A 141 18.22 -5.98 -4.40
C ASN A 141 18.34 -5.69 -2.90
N ALA A 142 17.42 -4.91 -2.31
CA ALA A 142 17.41 -4.65 -0.88
C ALA A 142 17.06 -5.91 -0.07
N SER A 143 17.28 -5.87 1.24
CA SER A 143 16.89 -6.98 2.12
C SER A 143 15.36 -7.12 2.23
N SER A 144 14.91 -8.33 2.58
CA SER A 144 13.49 -8.62 2.83
C SER A 144 12.85 -7.64 3.83
N ASP A 145 13.59 -7.24 4.88
CA ASP A 145 13.11 -6.30 5.88
C ASP A 145 12.96 -4.88 5.29
N GLU A 146 13.94 -4.41 4.51
CA GLU A 146 13.87 -3.12 3.81
C GLU A 146 12.73 -3.08 2.78
N GLN A 147 12.54 -4.15 2.00
CA GLN A 147 11.45 -4.28 1.03
C GLN A 147 10.07 -4.26 1.71
N LYS A 148 9.94 -4.95 2.86
CA LYS A 148 8.72 -4.90 3.69
C LYS A 148 8.51 -3.54 4.34
N ASP A 149 9.58 -2.81 4.69
CA ASP A 149 9.48 -1.43 5.19
C ASP A 149 8.96 -0.47 4.11
N VAL A 150 9.39 -0.59 2.85
CA VAL A 150 8.81 0.23 1.75
C VAL A 150 7.32 -0.11 1.55
N LEU A 151 6.95 -1.40 1.58
CA LEU A 151 5.54 -1.83 1.50
C LEU A 151 4.70 -1.29 2.66
N ALA A 152 5.21 -1.38 3.89
CA ALA A 152 4.58 -0.86 5.10
C ALA A 152 4.41 0.66 5.07
N ASN A 153 5.45 1.39 4.64
CA ASN A 153 5.41 2.84 4.47
C ASN A 153 4.36 3.24 3.45
N SER A 154 4.36 2.60 2.28
CA SER A 154 3.40 2.86 1.22
C SER A 154 1.95 2.59 1.65
N TYR A 155 1.72 1.53 2.44
CA TYR A 155 0.39 1.19 2.95
C TYR A 155 -0.05 2.15 4.07
N LEU A 156 0.81 2.45 5.05
CA LEU A 156 0.43 3.35 6.15
C LEU A 156 0.20 4.78 5.69
N LYS A 157 0.94 5.29 4.70
CA LYS A 157 0.68 6.63 4.13
C LYS A 157 -0.71 6.70 3.48
N LEU A 158 -1.15 5.65 2.79
CA LEU A 158 -2.54 5.56 2.29
C LEU A 158 -3.57 5.59 3.42
N MET A 159 -3.30 4.94 4.56
CA MET A 159 -4.21 4.93 5.71
C MET A 159 -4.27 6.27 6.46
N GLU A 160 -3.42 7.24 6.11
CA GLU A 160 -3.41 8.61 6.66
C GLU A 160 -4.02 9.68 5.73
N GLU A 161 -4.35 9.33 4.48
CA GLU A 161 -4.95 10.21 3.47
C GLU A 161 -6.49 10.28 3.57
#